data_AF-A0A6D0IHS0-F1
#
_entry.id   AF-A0A6D0IHS0-F1
#
_cell.length_a   1.000
_cell.length_b   1.000
_cell.length_c   1.000
_cell.angle_alpha   90.00
_cell.angle_beta   90.00
_cell.angle_gamma   90.00
#
_symmetry.space_group_name_H-M   'P 1'
#
loop_
_entity.id
_entity.type
_entity.pdbx_description
1 polymer ?
#
loop_
_entity_poly.entity_id
_entity_poly.type
_entity_poly.pdbx_seq_one_letter_code
_entity_poly.pdbx_strand_id
1 'polypeptide(L)'
;EIVAITLGIVAEAPLLNQVLVLSGIALVVTVGVYGLVGVIVKIDDLGYWLAEKSSALMQALGKGLLIIAPWLMKALSIVGTLAMFLVGGGIVVHGIAPLHHAIEHFAGQQSAVVAMILPTVLNLILGFIIGGIVVLGVKAVAKIRGQAH
;
A
#
# COMPACT_ATOMS: atom_id res chain seq x y z
N GLU A 1 7.22 1.78 3.74
CA GLU A 1 7.21 3.25 3.92
C GLU A 1 7.21 3.65 5.38
N ILE A 2 6.15 3.37 6.17
CA ILE A 2 6.06 3.77 7.59
C ILE A 2 7.35 3.45 8.36
N VAL A 3 7.83 2.20 8.29
CA VAL A 3 9.08 1.77 8.95
C VAL A 3 10.32 2.54 8.44
N ALA A 4 10.39 2.85 7.13
CA ALA A 4 11.51 3.58 6.55
C ALA A 4 11.49 5.07 6.93
N ILE A 5 10.31 5.70 6.96
CA ILE A 5 10.12 7.06 7.44
C ILE A 5 10.46 7.13 8.94
N THR A 6 9.94 6.19 9.74
CA THR A 6 10.27 6.12 11.17
C THR A 6 11.77 5.99 11.37
N LEU A 7 12.44 5.07 10.66
CA LEU A 7 13.89 4.90 10.75
C LEU A 7 14.62 6.21 10.38
N GLY A 8 14.17 6.93 9.36
CA GLY A 8 14.71 8.26 9.03
C GLY A 8 14.56 9.27 10.17
N ILE A 9 13.41 9.30 10.85
CA ILE A 9 13.14 10.21 11.98
C ILE A 9 13.98 9.84 13.21
N VAL A 10 14.12 8.54 13.50
CA VAL A 10 14.87 8.07 14.68
C VAL A 10 16.33 7.75 14.38
N ALA A 11 16.83 8.09 13.18
CA ALA A 11 18.16 7.72 12.71
C ALA A 11 19.28 8.21 13.65
N GLU A 12 19.08 9.37 14.29
CA GLU A 12 20.05 9.97 15.21
C GLU A 12 19.87 9.51 16.67
N ALA A 13 18.82 8.73 16.97
CA ALA A 13 18.58 8.21 18.31
C ALA A 13 19.51 7.02 18.64
N PRO A 14 19.77 6.74 19.93
CA PRO A 14 20.50 5.54 20.33
C PRO A 14 19.87 4.26 19.75
N LEU A 15 20.70 3.28 19.37
CA LEU A 15 20.27 2.05 18.70
C LEU A 15 19.14 1.33 19.46
N LEU A 16 19.17 1.32 20.79
CA LEU A 16 18.12 0.73 21.61
C LEU A 16 16.75 1.39 21.38
N ASN A 17 16.71 2.73 21.27
CA ASN A 17 15.47 3.47 21.00
C ASN A 17 14.95 3.16 19.59
N GLN A 18 15.85 3.08 18.61
CA GLN A 18 15.46 2.71 17.24
C GLN A 18 14.80 1.34 17.20
N VAL A 19 15.43 0.34 17.83
CA VAL A 19 14.90 -1.03 17.88
C VAL A 19 13.53 -1.07 18.56
N LEU A 20 13.38 -0.41 19.70
CA LEU A 20 12.11 -0.38 20.44
C LEU A 20 10.99 0.30 19.64
N VAL A 21 11.27 1.44 19.02
CA VAL A 21 10.26 2.18 18.23
C VAL A 21 9.89 1.40 16.97
N LEU A 22 10.87 0.90 16.22
CA LEU A 22 10.61 0.15 14.99
C LEU A 22 9.86 -1.15 15.26
N SER A 23 10.23 -1.90 16.31
CA SER A 23 9.53 -3.14 16.68
C SER A 23 8.11 -2.86 17.16
N GLY A 24 7.90 -1.82 17.97
CA GLY A 24 6.57 -1.39 18.42
C GLY A 24 5.66 -1.01 17.26
N ILE A 25 6.14 -0.18 16.34
CA ILE A 25 5.37 0.22 15.14
C ILE A 25 5.12 -0.98 14.23
N ALA A 26 6.11 -1.84 14.02
CA ALA A 26 5.94 -3.05 13.22
C ALA A 26 4.82 -3.94 13.78
N LEU A 27 4.76 -4.15 15.09
CA LEU A 27 3.68 -4.91 15.73
C LEU A 27 2.32 -4.22 15.58
N VAL A 28 2.23 -2.91 15.86
CA VAL A 28 0.98 -2.15 15.76
C VAL A 28 0.44 -2.19 14.33
N VAL A 29 1.29 -1.96 13.33
CA VAL A 29 0.88 -2.01 11.92
C VAL A 29 0.51 -3.43 11.51
N THR A 30 1.24 -4.45 11.97
CA THR A 30 0.90 -5.86 11.70
C THR A 30 -0.49 -6.19 12.22
N VAL A 31 -0.74 -5.94 13.51
CA VAL A 31 -2.04 -6.20 14.13
C VAL A 31 -3.13 -5.34 13.48
N GLY A 32 -2.87 -4.06 13.22
CA GLY A 32 -3.84 -3.14 12.62
C GLY A 32 -4.27 -3.57 11.22
N VAL A 33 -3.31 -3.90 10.34
CA VAL A 33 -3.61 -4.30 8.95
C VAL A 33 -4.29 -5.66 8.91
N TYR A 34 -3.75 -6.68 9.58
CA TYR A 34 -4.36 -8.01 9.59
C TYR A 34 -5.71 -8.02 10.32
N GLY A 35 -5.86 -7.22 11.38
CA GLY A 35 -7.13 -7.04 12.08
C GLY A 35 -8.18 -6.39 11.18
N LEU A 36 -7.82 -5.31 10.48
CA LEU A 36 -8.70 -4.65 9.52
C LEU A 36 -9.15 -5.60 8.40
N VAL A 37 -8.21 -6.33 7.80
CA VAL A 37 -8.52 -7.34 6.77
C VAL A 37 -9.43 -8.44 7.34
N GLY A 38 -9.15 -8.91 8.56
CA GLY A 38 -9.97 -9.90 9.24
C GLY A 38 -11.41 -9.43 9.48
N VAL A 39 -11.60 -8.16 9.86
CA VAL A 39 -12.93 -7.56 10.00
C VAL A 39 -13.66 -7.51 8.65
N ILE A 40 -12.97 -7.11 7.59
CA ILE A 40 -13.53 -7.06 6.24
C ILE A 40 -14.01 -8.45 5.79
N VAL A 41 -13.19 -9.48 5.99
CA VAL A 41 -13.56 -10.86 5.67
C VAL A 41 -14.73 -11.34 6.55
N LYS A 42 -14.77 -10.95 7.83
CA LYS A 42 -15.85 -11.36 8.73
C LYS A 42 -17.20 -10.76 8.35
N ILE A 43 -17.21 -9.57 7.75
CA ILE A 43 -18.42 -8.94 7.22
C ILE A 43 -18.98 -9.77 6.05
N ASP A 44 -18.14 -10.42 5.24
CA ASP A 44 -18.58 -11.33 4.18
C ASP A 44 -19.28 -12.58 4.75
N ASP A 45 -18.66 -13.25 5.73
CA ASP A 45 -19.27 -14.38 6.46
C ASP A 45 -20.62 -14.00 7.10
N LEU A 46 -20.69 -12.80 7.67
CA LEU A 46 -21.90 -12.27 8.29
C LEU A 46 -23.02 -12.07 7.25
N GLY A 47 -22.66 -11.67 6.03
CA GLY A 47 -23.60 -11.54 4.91
C GLY A 47 -24.25 -12.86 4.54
N TYR A 48 -23.46 -13.93 4.49
CA TYR A 48 -23.96 -15.29 4.28
C TYR A 48 -24.95 -15.70 5.39
N TRP A 49 -24.57 -15.50 6.65
CA TRP A 49 -25.43 -15.84 7.79
C TRP A 49 -26.74 -15.04 7.84
N LEU A 50 -26.71 -13.75 7.48
CA LEU A 50 -27.89 -12.90 7.38
C LEU A 50 -28.84 -13.36 6.27
N ALA A 51 -28.30 -13.88 5.17
CA ALA A 51 -29.07 -14.36 4.02
C ALA A 51 -29.92 -15.61 4.34
N GLU A 52 -29.54 -16.40 5.34
CA GLU A 52 -30.27 -17.60 5.78
C GLU A 52 -31.38 -17.31 6.82
N LYS A 53 -31.50 -16.06 7.31
CA LYS A 53 -32.56 -15.70 8.26
C LYS A 53 -33.95 -15.67 7.62
N SER A 54 -34.99 -15.88 8.42
CA SER A 54 -36.40 -15.84 7.95
C SER A 54 -36.94 -14.43 7.67
N SER A 55 -36.30 -13.40 8.22
CA SER A 55 -36.72 -12.01 8.01
C SER A 55 -36.30 -11.52 6.62
N ALA A 56 -37.27 -11.05 5.83
CA ALA A 56 -37.03 -10.50 4.49
C ALA A 56 -36.02 -9.34 4.50
N LEU A 57 -36.01 -8.51 5.55
CA LEU A 57 -35.04 -7.43 5.72
C LEU A 57 -33.62 -7.97 5.92
N MET A 58 -33.47 -9.00 6.75
CA MET A 58 -32.16 -9.62 7.01
C MET A 58 -31.64 -10.36 5.78
N GLN A 59 -32.52 -11.02 5.02
CA GLN A 59 -32.16 -11.63 3.75
C GLN A 59 -31.71 -10.59 2.71
N ALA A 60 -32.41 -9.46 2.62
CA ALA A 60 -32.05 -8.38 1.70
C ALA A 60 -30.68 -7.78 2.04
N LEU A 61 -30.42 -7.52 3.33
CA LEU A 61 -29.12 -7.05 3.80
C LEU A 61 -28.01 -8.06 3.56
N GLY A 62 -28.23 -9.34 3.87
CA GLY A 62 -27.25 -10.41 3.65
C GLY A 62 -26.87 -10.57 2.18
N LYS A 63 -27.87 -10.58 1.28
CA LYS A 63 -27.66 -10.61 -0.17
C LYS A 63 -26.92 -9.37 -0.68
N GLY A 64 -27.24 -8.19 -0.15
CA GLY A 64 -26.52 -6.95 -0.47
C GLY A 64 -25.04 -7.04 -0.10
N LEU A 65 -24.74 -7.54 1.10
CA LEU A 65 -23.37 -7.71 1.59
C LEU A 65 -22.56 -8.68 0.72
N LEU A 66 -23.16 -9.82 0.36
CA LEU A 66 -22.56 -10.84 -0.53
C LEU A 66 -22.25 -10.30 -1.93
N ILE A 67 -23.04 -9.36 -2.45
CA ILE A 67 -22.78 -8.73 -3.76
C ILE A 67 -21.63 -7.72 -3.65
N ILE A 68 -21.51 -7.01 -2.53
CA ILE A 68 -20.49 -5.97 -2.33
C ILE A 68 -19.12 -6.59 -2.02
N ALA A 69 -19.06 -7.70 -1.29
CA ALA A 69 -17.81 -8.30 -0.85
C ALA A 69 -16.80 -8.59 -1.99
N PRO A 70 -17.19 -9.19 -3.14
CA PRO A 70 -16.27 -9.38 -4.27
C PRO A 70 -15.74 -8.08 -4.87
N TRP A 71 -16.55 -7.03 -4.90
CA TRP A 71 -16.16 -5.72 -5.39
C TRP A 71 -15.18 -5.03 -4.44
N LEU A 72 -15.44 -5.12 -3.13
CA LEU A 72 -14.53 -4.63 -2.11
C LEU A 72 -13.15 -5.30 -2.23
N MET A 73 -13.11 -6.63 -2.35
CA MET A 73 -11.86 -7.39 -2.49
C MET A 73 -11.08 -7.00 -3.76
N LYS A 74 -11.77 -6.82 -4.91
CA LYS A 74 -11.15 -6.34 -6.15
C LYS A 74 -10.61 -4.92 -6.02
N ALA A 75 -11.38 -4.02 -5.42
CA ALA A 75 -10.97 -2.63 -5.20
C ALA A 75 -9.74 -2.58 -4.30
N LEU A 76 -9.72 -3.34 -3.19
CA LEU A 76 -8.57 -3.46 -2.30
C LEU A 76 -7.33 -4.00 -3.01
N SER A 77 -7.48 -4.93 -3.96
CA SER A 77 -6.35 -5.42 -4.76
C SER A 77 -5.74 -4.32 -5.64
N ILE A 78 -6.57 -3.50 -6.29
CA ILE A 78 -6.10 -2.40 -7.16
C ILE A 78 -5.46 -1.32 -6.29
N VAL A 79 -6.16 -0.87 -5.24
CA VAL A 79 -5.65 0.14 -4.31
C VAL A 79 -4.37 -0.34 -3.64
N GLY A 80 -4.32 -1.60 -3.21
CA GLY A 80 -3.13 -2.21 -2.62
C GLY A 80 -1.95 -2.23 -3.60
N THR A 81 -2.19 -2.55 -4.87
CA THR A 81 -1.15 -2.53 -5.90
C THR A 81 -0.63 -1.11 -6.13
N LEU A 82 -1.52 -0.13 -6.27
CA LEU A 82 -1.16 1.28 -6.41
C LEU A 82 -0.38 1.78 -5.18
N ALA A 83 -0.82 1.39 -3.98
CA ALA A 83 -0.14 1.72 -2.74
C ALA A 83 1.28 1.12 -2.70
N MET A 84 1.47 -0.13 -3.15
CA MET A 84 2.81 -0.73 -3.20
C MET A 84 3.74 -0.01 -4.18
N PHE A 85 3.24 0.45 -5.33
CA PHE A 85 4.02 1.28 -6.24
C PHE A 85 4.35 2.64 -5.65
N LEU A 86 3.37 3.31 -5.03
CA LEU A 86 3.56 4.59 -4.36
C LEU A 86 4.62 4.48 -3.25
N VAL A 87 4.50 3.47 -2.40
CA VAL A 87 5.44 3.17 -1.30
C VAL A 87 6.83 2.88 -1.86
N GLY A 88 6.94 2.03 -2.88
CA GLY A 88 8.22 1.67 -3.51
C GLY A 88 8.90 2.87 -4.17
N GLY A 89 8.14 3.66 -4.92
CA GLY A 89 8.63 4.89 -5.54
C GLY A 89 9.07 5.93 -4.51
N GLY A 90 8.30 6.11 -3.44
CA GLY A 90 8.65 6.98 -2.32
C GLY A 90 9.96 6.58 -1.66
N ILE A 91 10.19 5.28 -1.41
CA ILE A 91 11.46 4.78 -0.85
C ILE A 91 12.64 5.13 -1.76
N VAL A 92 12.50 4.94 -3.09
CA VAL A 92 13.57 5.25 -4.04
C VAL A 92 13.84 6.75 -4.12
N VAL A 93 12.80 7.56 -4.20
CA VAL A 93 12.93 9.03 -4.27
C VAL A 93 13.64 9.56 -3.04
N HIS A 94 13.26 9.13 -1.84
CA HIS A 94 13.94 9.54 -0.61
C HIS A 94 15.38 9.02 -0.52
N GLY A 95 15.67 7.85 -1.10
CA GLY A 95 17.03 7.30 -1.17
C GLY A 95 17.96 8.04 -2.13
N ILE A 96 17.43 8.83 -3.07
CA ILE A 96 18.20 9.57 -4.08
C ILE A 96 18.02 11.08 -3.84
N ALA A 97 18.91 11.67 -3.03
CA ALA A 97 18.82 13.07 -2.62
C ALA A 97 18.61 14.09 -3.78
N PRO A 98 19.29 13.98 -4.94
CA PRO A 98 19.03 14.88 -6.08
C PRO A 98 17.60 14.77 -6.63
N LEU A 99 17.03 13.56 -6.61
CA LEU A 99 15.68 13.29 -7.13
C LEU A 99 14.62 13.85 -6.18
N HIS A 100 14.84 13.71 -4.88
CA HIS A 100 13.98 14.29 -3.85
C HIS A 100 13.93 15.83 -3.94
N HIS A 101 15.09 16.49 -3.99
CA HIS A 101 15.13 17.96 -4.08
C HIS A 101 14.59 18.50 -5.41
N ALA A 102 14.76 17.78 -6.52
CA ALA A 102 14.16 18.18 -7.80
C ALA A 102 12.62 18.16 -7.73
N ILE A 103 12.04 17.15 -7.09
CA ILE A 103 10.59 17.02 -6.91
C ILE A 103 10.07 18.11 -5.96
N GLU A 104 10.76 18.36 -4.85
CA GLU A 104 10.38 19.43 -3.91
C GLU A 104 10.47 20.82 -4.52
N HIS A 105 11.55 21.12 -5.24
CA HIS A 105 11.74 22.42 -5.89
C HIS A 105 10.71 22.67 -7.00
N PHE A 106 10.31 21.63 -7.73
CA PHE A 106 9.27 21.73 -8.75
C PHE A 106 7.87 21.86 -8.13
N ALA A 107 7.60 21.16 -7.01
CA ALA A 107 6.35 21.27 -6.28
C ALA A 107 6.20 22.63 -5.58
N GLY A 108 7.28 23.20 -5.05
CA GLY A 108 7.28 24.50 -4.36
C GLY A 108 7.01 25.71 -5.26
N GLN A 109 7.11 25.55 -6.58
CA GLN A 109 6.76 26.59 -7.57
C GLN A 109 5.27 26.55 -7.97
N GLN A 110 4.52 25.58 -7.47
CA GLN A 110 3.11 25.37 -7.83
C GLN A 110 2.17 25.89 -6.74
N SER A 111 0.87 25.93 -7.04
CA SER A 111 -0.14 26.27 -6.04
C SER A 111 -0.16 25.26 -4.89
N ALA A 112 -0.59 25.69 -3.69
CA ALA A 112 -0.56 24.86 -2.48
C ALA A 112 -1.25 23.49 -2.63
N VAL A 113 -2.33 23.43 -3.41
CA VAL A 113 -3.06 22.18 -3.69
C VAL A 113 -2.23 21.26 -4.58
N VAL A 114 -1.57 21.80 -5.61
CA VAL A 114 -0.70 21.04 -6.50
C VAL A 114 0.53 20.56 -5.76
N ALA A 115 1.13 21.38 -4.90
CA ALA A 115 2.30 21.01 -4.10
C ALA A 115 2.04 19.83 -3.15
N MET A 116 0.81 19.64 -2.67
CA MET A 116 0.43 18.50 -1.82
C MET A 116 0.27 17.18 -2.60
N ILE A 117 -0.24 17.26 -3.83
CA ILE A 117 -0.61 16.09 -4.62
C ILE A 117 0.57 15.63 -5.50
N LEU A 118 1.36 16.58 -5.99
CA LEU A 118 2.40 16.35 -6.98
C LEU A 118 3.48 15.35 -6.52
N PRO A 119 4.02 15.42 -5.28
CA PRO A 119 5.00 14.43 -4.81
C PRO A 119 4.43 13.02 -4.79
N THR A 120 3.18 12.86 -4.34
CA THR A 120 2.48 11.57 -4.31
C THR A 120 2.32 10.99 -5.72
N VAL A 121 1.89 11.81 -6.68
CA VAL A 121 1.72 11.37 -8.08
C VAL A 121 3.07 11.02 -8.71
N LEU A 122 4.11 11.81 -8.46
CA LEU A 122 5.46 11.55 -8.99
C LEU A 122 6.06 10.28 -8.39
N ASN A 123 5.90 10.06 -7.08
CA ASN A 123 6.32 8.81 -6.43
C ASN A 123 5.60 7.61 -7.04
N LEU A 124 4.29 7.70 -7.31
CA LEU A 124 3.55 6.62 -7.95
C LEU A 124 4.08 6.32 -9.38
N ILE A 125 4.29 7.36 -10.19
CA ILE A 125 4.79 7.21 -11.56
C ILE A 125 6.19 6.61 -11.56
N LEU A 126 7.10 7.13 -10.72
CA LEU A 126 8.45 6.60 -10.60
C LEU A 126 8.46 5.16 -10.10
N GLY A 127 7.65 4.85 -9.07
CA GLY A 127 7.48 3.50 -8.57
C GLY A 127 7.01 2.53 -9.66
N PHE A 128 6.06 2.96 -10.50
CA PHE A 128 5.58 2.16 -11.63
C PHE A 128 6.65 1.95 -12.70
N ILE A 129 7.39 3.00 -13.08
CA ILE A 129 8.50 2.91 -14.05
C ILE A 129 9.59 1.95 -13.55
N ILE A 130 10.04 2.14 -12.31
CA ILE A 130 11.10 1.31 -11.71
C ILE A 130 10.62 -0.14 -11.58
N GLY A 131 9.40 -0.35 -11.07
CA GLY A 131 8.80 -1.68 -10.98
C GLY A 131 8.72 -2.38 -12.34
N GLY A 132 8.32 -1.64 -13.38
CA GLY A 132 8.31 -2.13 -14.76
C GLY A 132 9.69 -2.53 -15.27
N ILE A 133 10.71 -1.70 -15.06
CA ILE A 133 12.11 -2.00 -15.43
C ILE A 133 12.60 -3.26 -14.72
N VAL A 134 12.36 -3.38 -13.41
CA VAL A 134 12.76 -4.55 -12.63
C VAL A 134 12.10 -5.82 -13.16
N VAL A 135 10.79 -5.79 -13.42
CA VAL A 135 10.05 -6.94 -13.96
C VAL A 135 10.58 -7.34 -15.34
N LEU A 136 10.86 -6.37 -16.22
CA LEU A 136 11.45 -6.63 -17.53
C LEU A 136 12.84 -7.28 -17.42
N GLY A 137 13.68 -6.76 -16.52
CA GLY A 137 15.01 -7.33 -16.25
C GLY A 137 14.93 -8.77 -15.72
N VAL A 138 14.07 -9.02 -14.74
CA VAL A 138 13.85 -10.37 -14.18
C VAL A 138 13.35 -11.33 -15.25
N LYS A 139 12.39 -10.91 -16.09
CA LYS A 139 11.89 -11.72 -17.21
C LYS A 139 12.97 -12.00 -18.26
N ALA A 140 13.81 -11.02 -18.58
CA ALA A 140 14.94 -11.22 -19.50
C ALA A 140 15.92 -12.26 -18.95
N VAL A 141 16.28 -12.17 -17.67
CA VAL A 141 17.16 -13.14 -17.00
C VAL A 141 16.51 -14.54 -16.93
N ALA A 142 15.23 -14.63 -16.56
CA ALA A 142 14.51 -15.91 -16.52
C ALA A 142 14.47 -16.59 -17.89
N LYS A 143 14.24 -15.81 -18.96
CA LYS A 143 14.29 -16.28 -20.35
C LYS A 143 15.67 -16.82 -20.74
N ILE A 144 16.75 -16.16 -20.32
CA ILE A 144 18.13 -16.61 -20.57
C ILE A 144 18.46 -17.88 -19.77
N ARG A 145 17.91 -18.02 -18.56
CA ARG A 145 18.11 -19.19 -17.68
C ARG A 145 17.28 -20.42 -18.07
N GLY A 146 16.50 -20.36 -19.16
CA GLY A 146 15.68 -21.47 -19.62
C GLY A 146 14.49 -21.82 -18.72
N GLN A 147 14.18 -20.99 -17.71
CA GLN A 147 12.95 -21.12 -16.94
C GLN A 147 11.83 -20.44 -17.71
N ALA A 148 11.28 -21.16 -18.69
CA ALA A 148 10.00 -20.81 -19.29
C ALA A 148 8.91 -21.07 -18.24
N HIS A 149 8.23 -19.99 -17.83
CA HIS A 149 6.89 -20.11 -17.26
C HIS A 149 5.88 -20.23 -18.39
#